data_AF-A0A924UHJ6-F1
#
_entry.id   AF-A0A924UHJ6-F1
#
_cell.length_a   1.000
_cell.length_b   1.000
_cell.length_c   1.000
_cell.angle_alpha   90.00
_cell.angle_beta   90.00
_cell.angle_gamma   90.00
#
_symmetry.space_group_name_H-M   'P 1'
#
loop_
_entity.id
_entity.type
_entity.pdbx_description
1 polymer ?
#
loop_
_entity_poly.entity_id
_entity_poly.type
_entity_poly.pdbx_seq_one_letter_code
_entity_poly.pdbx_strand_id
1 'polypeptide(L)'
;MSLFFSIAGWACDSVLREFSRDCAIQDQLNSIRARLLKQNINLDDVAEYRALRFIDRKSWEEAKVKGLAVELIYPPAPLTWQIWDGGIRRVFNDNGALNRNILDKEVTINEAIISALNHKLLSDGINSVKDKKSNAQLYPGQYRTPDMLGVGFCTEVGPDYQSVVNDAIGSAARFQQRWEAMVGFSLASALVKSTGGSIEKFQRSFLPDLTIVNSSCNRGNGFKRDVFINYIESPQVMDRMQALSLFIKINLELFQRHKPVLAPIEFAAFVQKWLIFIHPFSDGNGRTSRAVQDLILTNFNLPFAPAGDLQDDVLTSFEKYLERTYNKMESMLAVLSDCATLIERNQYQNKDLPQCRVLAH
;
A
#
# COMPACT_ATOMS: atom_id res chain seq x y z
N MET A 1 -16.37 -47.45 -9.43
CA MET A 1 -16.67 -46.01 -9.63
C MET A 1 -15.49 -45.25 -9.07
N SER A 2 -14.47 -45.02 -9.91
CA SER A 2 -13.21 -44.39 -9.48
C SER A 2 -13.40 -42.88 -9.54
N LEU A 3 -13.45 -42.23 -8.38
CA LEU A 3 -13.37 -40.78 -8.25
C LEU A 3 -11.98 -40.35 -8.69
N PHE A 4 -11.84 -39.93 -9.96
CA PHE A 4 -10.69 -39.16 -10.41
C PHE A 4 -10.80 -37.78 -9.77
N PHE A 5 -10.13 -37.59 -8.64
CA PHE A 5 -9.78 -36.25 -8.18
C PHE A 5 -8.77 -35.70 -9.19
N SER A 6 -9.24 -34.86 -10.12
CA SER A 6 -8.34 -33.97 -10.84
C SER A 6 -7.69 -33.07 -9.81
N ILE A 7 -6.46 -33.42 -9.41
CA ILE A 7 -5.56 -32.50 -8.76
C ILE A 7 -5.23 -31.48 -9.85
N ALA A 8 -6.06 -30.44 -9.98
CA ALA A 8 -5.62 -29.23 -10.65
C ALA A 8 -4.38 -28.80 -9.89
N GLY A 9 -3.20 -29.03 -10.47
CA GLY A 9 -1.93 -28.65 -9.89
C GLY A 9 -1.94 -27.14 -9.78
N TRP A 10 -2.29 -26.66 -8.60
CA TRP A 10 -2.18 -25.27 -8.17
C TRP A 10 -0.72 -24.85 -8.41
N ALA A 11 -0.55 -23.87 -9.29
CA ALA A 11 0.70 -23.57 -9.97
C ALA A 11 1.31 -22.29 -9.42
N CYS A 12 1.10 -22.01 -8.14
CA CYS A 12 1.73 -20.86 -7.50
C CYS A 12 3.26 -20.93 -7.63
N ASP A 13 3.88 -19.76 -7.70
CA ASP A 13 5.31 -19.62 -7.86
C ASP A 13 6.03 -20.40 -6.75
N SER A 14 7.14 -21.05 -7.09
CA SER A 14 7.89 -21.91 -6.16
C SER A 14 8.27 -21.16 -4.87
N VAL A 15 8.58 -19.87 -5.00
CA VAL A 15 8.93 -18.97 -3.91
C VAL A 15 7.79 -18.73 -2.91
N LEU A 16 6.53 -18.96 -3.31
CA LEU A 16 5.35 -18.79 -2.46
C LEU A 16 4.89 -20.09 -1.79
N ARG A 17 5.44 -21.25 -2.15
CA ARG A 17 4.94 -22.54 -1.66
C ARG A 17 5.05 -22.71 -0.14
N GLU A 18 6.02 -22.04 0.48
CA GLU A 18 6.19 -22.01 1.93
C GLU A 18 5.14 -21.11 2.63
N PHE A 19 4.46 -20.24 1.87
CA PHE A 19 3.43 -19.31 2.33
C PHE A 19 2.07 -19.70 1.76
N SER A 20 1.46 -20.75 2.33
CA SER A 20 0.23 -21.35 1.82
C SER A 20 -0.91 -20.36 1.53
N ARG A 21 -1.10 -19.33 2.36
CA ARG A 21 -2.14 -18.30 2.16
C ARG A 21 -1.84 -17.42 0.94
N ASP A 22 -0.61 -16.93 0.80
CA ASP A 22 -0.18 -16.13 -0.37
C ASP A 22 -0.24 -16.96 -1.66
N CYS A 23 0.19 -18.23 -1.61
CA CYS A 23 0.07 -19.17 -2.73
C CYS A 23 -1.39 -19.34 -3.17
N ALA A 24 -2.33 -19.58 -2.24
CA ALA A 24 -3.76 -19.71 -2.55
C ALA A 24 -4.35 -18.42 -3.16
N ILE A 25 -3.96 -17.25 -2.65
CA ILE A 25 -4.36 -15.95 -3.21
C ILE A 25 -3.84 -15.78 -4.64
N GLN A 26 -2.57 -16.10 -4.89
CA GLN A 26 -1.96 -16.00 -6.22
C GLN A 26 -2.67 -16.93 -7.23
N ASP A 27 -2.92 -18.16 -6.81
CA ASP A 27 -3.61 -19.16 -7.61
C ASP A 27 -5.04 -18.74 -7.99
N GLN A 28 -5.81 -18.23 -7.01
CA GLN A 28 -7.16 -17.72 -7.26
C GLN A 28 -7.13 -16.54 -8.24
N LEU A 29 -6.18 -15.61 -8.08
CA LEU A 29 -5.98 -14.50 -8.99
C LEU A 29 -5.64 -14.97 -10.42
N ASN A 30 -4.73 -15.93 -10.56
CA ASN A 30 -4.34 -16.49 -11.86
C ASN A 30 -5.52 -17.18 -12.55
N SER A 31 -6.35 -17.91 -11.79
CA SER A 31 -7.60 -18.50 -12.29
C SER A 31 -8.57 -17.42 -12.80
N ILE A 32 -8.80 -16.36 -12.03
CA ILE A 32 -9.68 -15.23 -12.42
C ILE A 32 -9.14 -14.54 -13.68
N ARG A 33 -7.85 -14.22 -13.73
CA ARG A 33 -7.19 -13.63 -14.91
C ARG A 33 -7.39 -14.49 -16.15
N ALA A 34 -7.14 -15.80 -16.06
CA ALA A 34 -7.30 -16.72 -17.17
C ALA A 34 -8.74 -16.78 -17.69
N ARG A 35 -9.72 -16.70 -16.77
CA ARG A 35 -11.16 -16.68 -17.10
C ARG A 35 -11.58 -15.39 -17.80
N LEU A 36 -11.19 -14.24 -17.26
CA LEU A 36 -11.48 -12.94 -17.86
C LEU A 36 -10.78 -12.75 -19.22
N LEU A 37 -9.54 -13.22 -19.35
CA LEU A 37 -8.78 -13.12 -20.60
C LEU A 37 -9.44 -13.89 -21.76
N LYS A 38 -10.08 -15.04 -21.49
CA LYS A 38 -10.88 -15.77 -22.50
C LYS A 38 -12.03 -14.95 -23.06
N GLN A 39 -12.48 -13.93 -22.32
CA GLN A 39 -13.52 -12.99 -22.72
C GLN A 39 -12.93 -11.66 -23.25
N ASN A 40 -11.61 -11.62 -23.50
CA ASN A 40 -10.87 -10.42 -23.89
C ASN A 40 -11.01 -9.25 -22.88
N ILE A 41 -11.10 -9.57 -21.59
CA ILE A 41 -11.16 -8.60 -20.50
C ILE A 41 -9.86 -8.67 -19.71
N ASN A 42 -9.21 -7.52 -19.55
CA ASN A 42 -8.08 -7.38 -18.64
C ASN A 42 -8.62 -7.16 -17.22
N LEU A 43 -8.13 -7.97 -16.26
CA LEU A 43 -8.50 -7.83 -14.85
C LEU A 43 -8.20 -6.42 -14.32
N ASP A 44 -7.10 -5.80 -14.76
CA ASP A 44 -6.68 -4.47 -14.31
C ASP A 44 -7.68 -3.36 -14.70
N ASP A 45 -8.61 -3.65 -15.62
CA ASP A 45 -9.67 -2.73 -16.02
C ASP A 45 -11.00 -2.98 -15.29
N VAL A 46 -11.12 -4.03 -14.48
CA VAL A 46 -12.34 -4.31 -13.70
C VAL A 46 -12.49 -3.31 -12.56
N ALA A 47 -13.65 -2.66 -12.46
CA ALA A 47 -13.88 -1.53 -11.58
C ALA A 47 -13.61 -1.82 -10.10
N GLU A 48 -14.08 -2.95 -9.55
CA GLU A 48 -13.79 -3.33 -8.16
C GLU A 48 -12.28 -3.40 -7.90
N TYR A 49 -11.53 -4.04 -8.80
CA TYR A 49 -10.09 -4.23 -8.67
C TYR A 49 -9.32 -2.91 -8.85
N ARG A 50 -9.72 -2.07 -9.79
CA ARG A 50 -9.05 -0.81 -10.13
C ARG A 50 -9.39 0.33 -9.18
N ALA A 51 -10.67 0.52 -8.85
CA ALA A 51 -11.15 1.65 -8.06
C ALA A 51 -10.67 1.59 -6.60
N LEU A 52 -10.76 0.42 -5.97
CA LEU A 52 -10.44 0.23 -4.55
C LEU A 52 -8.96 0.34 -4.23
N ARG A 53 -8.09 0.53 -5.21
CA ARG A 53 -6.69 0.90 -4.96
C ARG A 53 -6.57 2.32 -4.39
N PHE A 54 -7.48 3.22 -4.79
CA PHE A 54 -7.39 4.65 -4.47
C PHE A 54 -8.64 5.22 -3.82
N ILE A 55 -9.81 4.66 -4.11
CA ILE A 55 -11.09 5.12 -3.58
C ILE A 55 -11.43 4.35 -2.32
N ASP A 56 -11.72 5.09 -1.26
CA ASP A 56 -12.19 4.49 -0.01
C ASP A 56 -13.49 3.70 -0.22
N ARG A 57 -13.62 2.58 0.49
CA ARG A 57 -14.76 1.67 0.34
C ARG A 57 -16.10 2.40 0.45
N LYS A 58 -16.22 3.33 1.40
CA LYS A 58 -17.49 4.04 1.61
C LYS A 58 -17.85 4.89 0.39
N SER A 59 -16.93 5.71 -0.10
CA SER A 59 -17.13 6.53 -1.31
C SER A 59 -17.43 5.65 -2.53
N TRP A 60 -16.78 4.50 -2.64
CA TRP A 60 -17.06 3.52 -3.71
C TRP A 60 -18.48 2.98 -3.65
N GLU A 61 -18.92 2.47 -2.49
CA GLU A 61 -20.28 1.95 -2.33
C GLU A 61 -21.35 3.03 -2.57
N GLU A 62 -21.13 4.25 -2.07
CA GLU A 62 -22.04 5.38 -2.31
C GLU A 62 -22.14 5.72 -3.81
N ALA A 63 -21.01 5.69 -4.53
CA ALA A 63 -20.98 5.93 -5.96
C ALA A 63 -21.74 4.85 -6.73
N LYS A 64 -21.57 3.57 -6.37
CA LYS A 64 -22.32 2.45 -6.96
C LYS A 64 -23.82 2.62 -6.81
N VAL A 65 -24.29 2.96 -5.61
CA VAL A 65 -25.73 3.21 -5.33
C VAL A 65 -26.27 4.35 -6.19
N LYS A 66 -25.46 5.40 -6.41
CA LYS A 66 -25.83 6.57 -7.21
C LYS A 66 -25.64 6.38 -8.72
N GLY A 67 -25.09 5.24 -9.17
CA GLY A 67 -24.69 5.03 -10.56
C GLY A 67 -23.61 6.02 -11.03
N LEU A 68 -22.82 6.57 -10.10
CA LEU A 68 -21.79 7.55 -10.39
C LEU A 68 -20.55 6.85 -10.96
N ALA A 69 -20.01 7.39 -12.05
CA ALA A 69 -18.77 6.87 -12.64
C ALA A 69 -17.58 7.08 -11.69
N VAL A 70 -16.60 6.18 -11.73
CA VAL A 70 -15.44 6.15 -10.81
C VAL A 70 -14.66 7.46 -10.86
N GLU A 71 -14.49 8.02 -12.06
CA GLU A 71 -13.80 9.27 -12.32
C GLU A 71 -14.48 10.49 -11.72
N LEU A 72 -15.76 10.38 -11.32
CA LEU A 72 -16.55 11.46 -10.74
C LEU A 72 -16.60 11.44 -9.21
N ILE A 73 -15.96 10.46 -8.56
CA ILE A 73 -16.07 10.27 -7.10
C ILE A 73 -15.34 11.37 -6.31
N TYR A 74 -14.13 11.78 -6.73
CA TYR A 74 -13.34 12.79 -6.01
C TYR A 74 -13.14 14.08 -6.82
N PRO A 75 -13.41 15.25 -6.22
CA PRO A 75 -13.13 16.54 -6.85
C PRO A 75 -11.65 16.97 -6.74
N PRO A 76 -11.12 17.73 -7.71
CA PRO A 76 -11.78 18.12 -8.96
C PRO A 76 -11.91 16.91 -9.90
N ALA A 77 -13.15 16.58 -10.27
CA ALA A 77 -13.46 15.46 -11.17
C ALA A 77 -13.50 15.96 -12.62
N PRO A 78 -13.03 15.18 -13.62
CA PRO A 78 -12.42 13.85 -13.51
C PRO A 78 -10.92 13.86 -13.23
N LEU A 79 -10.34 15.05 -13.07
CA LEU A 79 -8.89 15.26 -12.99
C LEU A 79 -8.22 14.44 -11.88
N THR A 80 -8.85 14.34 -10.70
CA THR A 80 -8.30 13.58 -9.56
C THR A 80 -8.07 12.12 -9.93
N TRP A 81 -9.06 11.48 -10.55
CA TRP A 81 -8.95 10.10 -11.01
C TRP A 81 -7.90 9.96 -12.12
N GLN A 82 -7.89 10.86 -13.10
CA GLN A 82 -6.93 10.85 -14.20
C GLN A 82 -5.47 10.96 -13.69
N ILE A 83 -5.23 11.78 -12.68
CA ILE A 83 -3.90 11.91 -12.06
C ILE A 83 -3.53 10.62 -11.34
N TRP A 84 -4.43 10.07 -10.52
CA TRP A 84 -4.09 8.91 -9.68
C TRP A 84 -3.96 7.63 -10.49
N ASP A 85 -4.97 7.34 -11.31
CA ASP A 85 -4.98 6.15 -12.15
C ASP A 85 -3.97 6.26 -13.29
N GLY A 86 -3.87 7.42 -13.94
CA GLY A 86 -2.86 7.67 -14.96
C GLY A 86 -1.44 7.61 -14.39
N GLY A 87 -1.25 8.14 -13.18
CA GLY A 87 0.03 8.10 -12.45
C GLY A 87 0.47 6.67 -12.17
N ILE A 88 -0.41 5.84 -11.61
CA ILE A 88 -0.07 4.45 -11.34
C ILE A 88 0.13 3.65 -12.64
N ARG A 89 -0.66 3.92 -13.68
CA ARG A 89 -0.46 3.30 -14.99
C ARG A 89 0.88 3.68 -15.59
N ARG A 90 1.35 4.92 -15.48
CA ARG A 90 2.71 5.27 -15.90
C ARG A 90 3.78 4.53 -15.08
N VAL A 91 3.54 4.33 -13.79
CA VAL A 91 4.46 3.55 -12.95
C VAL A 91 4.60 2.10 -13.46
N PHE A 92 3.51 1.46 -13.87
CA PHE A 92 3.52 0.08 -14.35
C PHE A 92 3.80 -0.03 -15.88
N ASN A 93 3.24 0.83 -16.72
CA ASN A 93 3.32 0.72 -18.19
C ASN A 93 4.59 1.32 -18.80
N ASP A 94 5.27 2.26 -18.14
CA ASP A 94 6.55 2.77 -18.64
C ASP A 94 7.53 1.58 -18.65
N ASN A 95 7.81 1.02 -19.84
CA ASN A 95 8.67 -0.13 -20.14
C ASN A 95 10.12 -0.07 -19.57
N GLY A 96 10.45 0.90 -18.71
CA GLY A 96 11.80 1.37 -18.44
C GLY A 96 12.48 0.93 -17.13
N ALA A 97 11.81 0.68 -16.00
CA ALA A 97 12.57 0.44 -14.76
C ALA A 97 11.88 -0.35 -13.63
N LEU A 98 10.57 -0.20 -13.42
CA LEU A 98 9.91 -0.76 -12.23
C LEU A 98 9.11 -2.04 -12.49
N ASN A 99 8.74 -2.31 -13.75
CA ASN A 99 7.77 -3.37 -14.09
C ASN A 99 8.39 -4.64 -14.72
N ARG A 100 9.63 -4.99 -14.37
CA ARG A 100 10.22 -6.26 -14.82
C ARG A 100 10.94 -6.93 -13.66
N ASN A 101 10.28 -7.94 -13.07
CA ASN A 101 10.78 -8.84 -12.03
C ASN A 101 11.93 -8.24 -11.23
N ILE A 102 11.60 -7.51 -10.17
CA ILE A 102 12.56 -7.12 -9.12
C ILE A 102 13.31 -8.35 -8.58
N LEU A 103 12.71 -9.55 -8.67
CA LEU A 103 13.40 -10.80 -8.36
C LEU A 103 14.48 -11.18 -9.39
N ASP A 104 14.38 -10.75 -10.64
CA ASP A 104 15.34 -11.09 -11.71
C ASP A 104 16.39 -10.00 -11.95
N LYS A 105 16.22 -8.79 -11.41
CA LYS A 105 17.11 -7.64 -11.61
C LYS A 105 17.53 -7.02 -10.29
N GLU A 106 18.71 -6.42 -10.24
CA GLU A 106 19.20 -5.61 -9.10
C GLU A 106 18.41 -4.30 -8.89
N VAL A 107 17.15 -4.23 -9.32
CA VAL A 107 16.29 -3.07 -9.09
C VAL A 107 15.90 -3.07 -7.62
N THR A 108 16.41 -2.10 -6.87
CA THR A 108 16.06 -1.89 -5.46
C THR A 108 15.04 -0.77 -5.34
N ILE A 109 13.96 -0.97 -4.58
CA ILE A 109 13.04 0.13 -4.25
C ILE A 109 13.75 1.01 -3.22
N ASN A 110 14.32 2.11 -3.68
CA ASN A 110 15.05 3.07 -2.86
C ASN A 110 14.32 4.43 -2.79
N GLU A 111 14.90 5.37 -2.08
CA GLU A 111 14.36 6.70 -1.80
C GLU A 111 14.13 7.51 -3.08
N ALA A 112 15.01 7.37 -4.08
CA ALA A 112 14.86 8.05 -5.37
C ALA A 112 13.65 7.47 -6.14
N ILE A 113 13.47 6.15 -6.12
CA ILE A 113 12.31 5.49 -6.73
C ILE A 113 11.03 5.89 -6.00
N ILE A 114 10.99 5.87 -4.66
CA ILE A 114 9.80 6.24 -3.90
C ILE A 114 9.43 7.72 -4.13
N SER A 115 10.42 8.61 -4.21
CA SER A 115 10.21 10.02 -4.59
C SER A 115 9.66 10.17 -6.01
N ALA A 116 10.24 9.45 -6.99
CA ALA A 116 9.74 9.45 -8.36
C ALA A 116 8.31 8.88 -8.47
N LEU A 117 7.98 7.85 -7.70
CA LEU A 117 6.62 7.32 -7.57
C LEU A 117 5.66 8.39 -7.07
N ASN A 118 5.99 9.06 -5.96
CA ASN A 118 5.19 10.16 -5.42
C ASN A 118 4.99 11.27 -6.46
N HIS A 119 6.05 11.65 -7.16
CA HIS A 119 5.96 12.63 -8.23
C HIS A 119 4.95 12.21 -9.31
N LYS A 120 5.11 11.00 -9.87
CA LYS A 120 4.23 10.47 -10.95
C LYS A 120 2.76 10.34 -10.54
N LEU A 121 2.50 10.05 -9.25
CA LEU A 121 1.15 9.84 -8.71
C LEU A 121 0.40 11.13 -8.41
N LEU A 122 1.10 12.25 -8.31
CA LEU A 122 0.51 13.54 -7.95
C LEU A 122 0.65 14.60 -9.05
N SER A 123 1.45 14.35 -10.08
CA SER A 123 1.55 15.23 -11.25
C SER A 123 0.77 14.67 -12.43
N ASP A 124 0.07 15.55 -13.15
CA ASP A 124 -0.41 15.31 -14.52
C ASP A 124 0.68 15.55 -15.57
N GLY A 125 1.90 15.88 -15.12
CA GLY A 125 3.02 16.29 -15.97
C GLY A 125 3.11 17.81 -16.21
N ILE A 126 2.15 18.62 -15.73
CA ILE A 126 2.08 20.06 -16.00
C ILE A 126 1.91 20.88 -14.70
N ASN A 127 1.14 20.41 -13.72
CA ASN A 127 0.79 21.15 -12.52
C ASN A 127 1.17 20.41 -11.23
N SER A 128 1.71 21.15 -10.26
CA SER A 128 1.80 20.71 -8.86
C SER A 128 0.45 20.87 -8.16
N VAL A 129 -0.01 19.84 -7.43
CA VAL A 129 -1.15 19.98 -6.53
C VAL A 129 -0.76 20.96 -5.42
N LYS A 130 -1.41 22.13 -5.38
CA LYS A 130 -1.23 23.10 -4.29
C LYS A 130 -1.77 22.49 -3.00
N ASP A 131 -1.11 22.77 -1.88
CA ASP A 131 -1.67 22.45 -0.57
C ASP A 131 -3.03 23.13 -0.42
N LYS A 132 -4.07 22.34 -0.12
CA LYS A 132 -5.44 22.83 0.07
C LYS A 132 -5.56 23.82 1.25
N LYS A 133 -4.62 23.80 2.20
CA LYS A 133 -4.64 24.67 3.39
C LYS A 133 -3.74 25.90 3.25
N SER A 134 -2.46 25.72 2.94
CA SER A 134 -1.53 26.86 2.86
C SER A 134 -1.51 27.53 1.48
N ASN A 135 -2.10 26.90 0.46
CA ASN A 135 -1.96 27.31 -0.94
C ASN A 135 -0.49 27.34 -1.42
N ALA A 136 0.44 26.80 -0.62
CA ALA A 136 1.84 26.69 -0.97
C ALA A 136 1.99 25.71 -2.12
N GLN A 137 2.95 26.01 -2.99
CA GLN A 137 3.37 25.09 -4.03
C GLN A 137 4.10 23.93 -3.37
N LEU A 138 3.39 22.81 -3.17
CA LEU A 138 4.02 21.55 -2.83
C LEU A 138 4.61 20.98 -4.11
N TYR A 139 5.86 20.54 -4.09
CA TYR A 139 6.46 19.86 -5.23
C TYR A 139 6.29 18.35 -5.03
N PRO A 140 5.42 17.67 -5.80
CA PRO A 140 5.35 16.21 -5.81
C PRO A 140 6.74 15.57 -5.88
N GLY A 141 6.99 14.59 -5.01
CA GLY A 141 8.25 13.89 -4.88
C GLY A 141 9.23 14.54 -3.90
N GLN A 142 8.99 15.75 -3.40
CA GLN A 142 9.88 16.40 -2.46
C GLN A 142 9.64 15.90 -1.03
N TYR A 143 10.72 15.42 -0.40
CA TYR A 143 10.73 15.08 1.03
C TYR A 143 10.45 16.32 1.90
N ARG A 144 9.88 16.10 3.08
CA ARG A 144 9.74 17.13 4.12
C ARG A 144 11.10 17.73 4.43
N THR A 145 11.16 19.05 4.51
CA THR A 145 12.37 19.76 4.88
C THR A 145 12.55 19.75 6.41
N PRO A 146 13.78 19.81 6.94
CA PRO A 146 14.03 19.73 8.39
C PRO A 146 13.27 20.77 9.24
N ASP A 147 12.89 21.91 8.66
CA ASP A 147 12.13 22.99 9.27
C ASP A 147 10.61 22.74 9.35
N MET A 148 10.09 21.70 8.68
CA MET A 148 8.69 21.31 8.78
C MET A 148 8.44 20.57 10.11
N LEU A 149 8.06 21.29 11.15
CA LEU A 149 7.72 20.73 12.46
C LEU A 149 6.20 20.52 12.62
N GLY A 150 5.80 19.61 13.52
CA GLY A 150 4.38 19.42 13.86
C GLY A 150 3.53 18.84 12.72
N VAL A 151 4.13 18.08 11.81
CA VAL A 151 3.39 17.36 10.76
C VAL A 151 2.69 16.17 11.40
N GLY A 152 1.38 16.13 11.29
CA GLY A 152 0.55 15.18 12.00
C GLY A 152 -0.88 15.18 11.52
N PHE A 153 -1.75 14.52 12.27
CA PHE A 153 -3.18 14.46 11.98
C PHE A 153 -4.00 14.55 13.26
N CYS A 154 -5.20 15.07 13.10
CA CYS A 154 -6.21 15.12 14.14
C CYS A 154 -7.09 13.89 14.06
N THR A 155 -7.17 13.14 15.15
CA THR A 155 -8.13 12.04 15.30
C THR A 155 -9.10 12.35 16.43
N GLU A 156 -10.35 11.93 16.25
CA GLU A 156 -11.29 11.86 17.36
C GLU A 156 -10.75 10.79 18.32
N VAL A 157 -10.74 11.10 19.61
CA VAL A 157 -10.26 10.15 20.62
C VAL A 157 -11.39 9.67 21.51
N GLY A 158 -11.56 8.35 21.57
CA GLY A 158 -12.17 7.70 22.72
C GLY A 158 -11.21 7.72 23.93
N PRO A 159 -11.67 7.30 25.11
CA PRO A 159 -10.84 7.27 26.32
C PRO A 159 -9.51 6.50 26.15
N ASP A 160 -9.45 5.56 25.19
CA ASP A 160 -8.32 4.62 25.02
C ASP A 160 -7.32 4.99 23.91
N TYR A 161 -7.36 6.21 23.38
CA TYR A 161 -6.53 6.56 22.21
C TYR A 161 -5.02 6.39 22.41
N GLN A 162 -4.52 6.68 23.62
CA GLN A 162 -3.11 6.48 23.95
C GLN A 162 -2.75 4.99 23.85
N SER A 163 -3.66 4.10 24.30
CA SER A 163 -3.49 2.66 24.15
C SER A 163 -3.48 2.24 22.69
N VAL A 164 -4.32 2.85 21.84
CA VAL A 164 -4.36 2.57 20.40
C VAL A 164 -3.05 2.98 19.72
N VAL A 165 -2.55 4.18 20.00
CA VAL A 165 -1.26 4.67 19.47
C VAL A 165 -0.11 3.79 19.97
N ASN A 166 -0.08 3.48 21.26
CA ASN A 166 0.95 2.62 21.84
C ASN A 166 0.91 1.19 21.26
N ASP A 167 -0.28 0.63 20.97
CA ASP A 167 -0.43 -0.68 20.32
C ASP A 167 0.05 -0.64 18.87
N ALA A 168 -0.26 0.42 18.13
CA ALA A 168 0.23 0.62 16.76
C ALA A 168 1.76 0.72 16.70
N ILE A 169 2.38 1.47 17.60
CA ILE A 169 3.85 1.57 17.70
C ILE A 169 4.46 0.25 18.17
N GLY A 170 3.91 -0.32 19.25
CA GLY A 170 4.42 -1.54 19.87
C GLY A 170 4.34 -2.75 18.94
N SER A 171 3.27 -2.89 18.17
CA SER A 171 3.13 -3.96 17.16
C SER A 171 4.17 -3.87 16.05
N ALA A 172 4.44 -2.67 15.54
CA ALA A 172 5.52 -2.49 14.58
C ALA A 172 6.86 -2.89 15.20
N ALA A 173 7.16 -2.43 16.43
CA ALA A 173 8.40 -2.78 17.13
C ALA A 173 8.59 -4.29 17.31
N ARG A 174 7.53 -5.00 17.73
CA ARG A 174 7.52 -6.46 17.82
C ARG A 174 7.76 -7.12 16.47
N PHE A 175 7.18 -6.58 15.39
CA PHE A 175 7.42 -7.11 14.05
C PHE A 175 8.90 -7.02 13.65
N GLN A 176 9.55 -5.86 13.81
CA GLN A 176 10.99 -5.75 13.48
C GLN A 176 11.82 -6.68 14.35
N GLN A 177 11.56 -6.77 15.67
CA GLN A 177 12.30 -7.69 16.53
C GLN A 177 12.19 -9.14 16.05
N ARG A 178 10.98 -9.57 15.66
CA ARG A 178 10.78 -10.90 15.06
C ARG A 178 11.54 -11.04 13.74
N TRP A 179 11.48 -10.04 12.86
CA TRP A 179 12.21 -10.06 11.59
C TRP A 179 13.73 -10.12 11.82
N GLU A 180 14.29 -9.30 12.71
CA GLU A 180 15.71 -9.30 13.09
C GLU A 180 16.15 -10.66 13.63
N ALA A 181 15.30 -11.31 14.44
CA ALA A 181 15.55 -12.66 14.93
C ALA A 181 15.56 -13.70 13.81
N MET A 182 14.68 -13.57 12.81
CA MET A 182 14.64 -14.48 11.65
C MET A 182 15.83 -14.30 10.70
N VAL A 183 16.29 -13.06 10.47
CA VAL A 183 17.46 -12.79 9.61
C VAL A 183 18.80 -12.93 10.33
N GLY A 184 18.81 -12.96 11.66
CA GLY A 184 20.00 -13.18 12.49
C GLY A 184 20.89 -11.95 12.67
N PHE A 185 20.39 -10.75 12.38
CA PHE A 185 21.10 -9.48 12.62
C PHE A 185 20.10 -8.33 12.83
N SER A 186 20.54 -7.26 13.49
CA SER A 186 19.70 -6.06 13.67
C SER A 186 19.77 -5.15 12.45
N LEU A 187 18.67 -4.48 12.11
CA LEU A 187 18.64 -3.51 11.01
C LEU A 187 19.64 -2.37 11.24
N ALA A 188 19.80 -1.96 12.50
CA ALA A 188 20.79 -0.94 12.89
C ALA A 188 22.21 -1.35 12.46
N SER A 189 22.59 -2.60 12.73
CA SER A 189 23.92 -3.12 12.36
C SER A 189 24.10 -3.21 10.84
N ALA A 190 23.04 -3.58 10.11
CA ALA A 190 23.04 -3.62 8.66
C ALA A 190 23.19 -2.22 8.05
N LEU A 191 22.51 -1.22 8.60
CA LEU A 191 22.55 0.16 8.11
C LEU A 191 23.92 0.80 8.33
N VAL A 192 24.51 0.56 9.51
CA VAL A 192 25.88 0.99 9.82
C VAL A 192 26.87 0.39 8.82
N LYS A 193 26.74 -0.90 8.55
CA LYS A 193 27.57 -1.59 7.55
C LYS A 193 27.37 -1.02 6.14
N SER A 194 26.14 -0.68 5.75
CA SER A 194 25.85 -0.20 4.39
C SER A 194 26.22 1.27 4.16
N THR A 195 26.22 2.09 5.22
CA THR A 195 26.49 3.53 5.13
C THR A 195 27.90 3.92 5.55
N GLY A 196 28.65 3.02 6.20
CA GLY A 196 29.94 3.34 6.82
C GLY A 196 29.84 4.30 8.02
N GLY A 197 28.62 4.55 8.53
CA GLY A 197 28.35 5.49 9.63
C GLY A 197 28.46 4.87 11.03
N SER A 198 28.43 5.71 12.07
CA SER A 198 28.41 5.27 13.48
C SER A 198 27.01 4.82 13.94
N ILE A 199 26.95 3.78 14.79
CA ILE A 199 25.73 3.28 15.43
C ILE A 199 25.00 4.37 16.22
N GLU A 200 25.70 5.37 16.77
CA GLU A 200 25.11 6.39 17.68
C GLU A 200 23.97 7.20 17.03
N LYS A 201 24.03 7.44 15.72
CA LYS A 201 22.93 8.10 14.98
C LYS A 201 21.66 7.23 14.91
N PHE A 202 21.81 5.93 15.15
CA PHE A 202 20.86 4.86 14.85
C PHE A 202 20.48 3.99 16.05
N GLN A 203 20.91 4.36 17.28
CA GLN A 203 20.63 3.58 18.50
C GLN A 203 19.15 3.53 18.88
N ARG A 204 18.30 4.39 18.30
CA ARG A 204 16.84 4.32 18.50
C ARG A 204 16.21 3.31 17.56
N SER A 205 15.19 2.60 18.05
CA SER A 205 14.32 1.76 17.23
C SER A 205 13.96 2.48 15.92
N PHE A 206 14.02 1.77 14.79
CA PHE A 206 13.71 2.32 13.47
C PHE A 206 12.22 2.49 13.19
N LEU A 207 11.42 2.18 14.20
CA LEU A 207 9.98 2.05 14.17
C LEU A 207 9.31 3.08 15.06
N PRO A 208 8.00 3.26 14.83
CA PRO A 208 7.46 4.59 14.61
C PRO A 208 7.52 5.42 15.88
N ASP A 209 8.04 6.64 15.74
CA ASP A 209 7.93 7.68 16.73
C ASP A 209 6.67 8.50 16.43
N LEU A 210 5.50 7.96 16.77
CA LEU A 210 4.29 8.79 16.83
C LEU A 210 4.24 9.47 18.19
N THR A 211 4.13 10.80 18.20
CA THR A 211 4.03 11.57 19.44
C THR A 211 2.65 12.20 19.56
N ILE A 212 2.03 11.99 20.71
CA ILE A 212 0.74 12.61 21.05
C ILE A 212 1.02 14.01 21.56
N VAL A 213 0.39 15.00 20.93
CA VAL A 213 0.39 16.38 21.41
C VAL A 213 -0.96 16.66 22.04
N ASN A 214 -0.98 16.94 23.34
CA ASN A 214 -2.17 17.35 24.10
C ASN A 214 -2.67 18.76 23.71
N SER A 215 -2.45 19.20 22.47
CA SER A 215 -3.06 20.40 21.90
C SER A 215 -4.40 20.00 21.29
N SER A 216 -5.47 20.71 21.67
CA SER A 216 -6.76 20.55 21.00
C SER A 216 -6.61 20.87 19.52
N CYS A 217 -7.00 19.94 18.66
CA CYS A 217 -7.34 20.30 17.30
C CYS A 217 -8.54 21.23 17.39
N ASN A 218 -8.36 22.53 17.12
CA ASN A 218 -9.41 23.55 17.21
C ASN A 218 -10.48 23.36 16.12
N ARG A 219 -11.12 22.19 16.07
CA ARG A 219 -12.35 21.95 15.29
C ARG A 219 -13.48 22.42 16.19
N GLY A 220 -14.02 23.61 15.92
CA GLY A 220 -14.98 24.34 16.77
C GLY A 220 -16.35 23.67 17.04
N ASN A 221 -16.42 22.35 17.15
CA ASN A 221 -17.63 21.59 17.43
C ASN A 221 -17.54 20.99 18.84
N GLY A 222 -18.04 21.73 19.82
CA GLY A 222 -17.77 21.61 21.26
C GLY A 222 -18.23 20.34 22.01
N PHE A 223 -18.09 19.13 21.46
CA PHE A 223 -18.46 17.90 22.18
C PHE A 223 -17.49 16.71 22.06
N LYS A 224 -16.45 16.76 21.23
CA LYS A 224 -15.42 15.72 21.16
C LYS A 224 -14.04 16.29 21.42
N ARG A 225 -13.27 15.64 22.29
CA ARG A 225 -11.84 15.94 22.43
C ARG A 225 -11.14 15.32 21.22
N ASP A 226 -10.53 16.15 20.40
CA ASP A 226 -9.63 15.72 19.33
C ASP A 226 -8.19 15.83 19.84
N VAL A 227 -7.36 14.85 19.48
CA VAL A 227 -5.93 14.85 19.78
C VAL A 227 -5.15 14.95 18.48
N PHE A 228 -4.06 15.72 18.53
CA PHE A 228 -3.11 15.79 17.44
C PHE A 228 -2.01 14.74 17.63
N ILE A 229 -1.78 13.94 16.59
CA ILE A 229 -0.72 12.94 16.56
C ILE A 229 0.32 13.39 15.54
N ASN A 230 1.53 13.68 16.00
CA ASN A 230 2.67 13.97 15.16
C ASN A 230 3.22 12.68 14.55
N TYR A 231 3.60 12.77 13.28
CA TYR A 231 4.54 11.85 12.66
C TYR A 231 5.96 12.13 13.17
N ILE A 232 6.92 11.32 12.71
CA ILE A 232 8.32 11.54 13.02
C ILE A 232 8.79 12.94 12.61
N GLU A 233 9.71 13.49 13.40
CA GLU A 233 10.33 14.78 13.14
C GLU A 233 11.06 14.80 11.79
N SER A 234 10.90 15.90 11.05
CA SER A 234 11.42 16.02 9.68
C SER A 234 12.93 15.81 9.53
N PRO A 235 13.81 16.24 10.48
CA PRO A 235 15.24 15.94 10.43
C PRO A 235 15.58 14.44 10.38
N GLN A 236 14.68 13.57 10.83
CA GLN A 236 14.90 12.11 10.89
C GLN A 236 14.33 11.37 9.68
N VAL A 237 13.57 12.03 8.80
CA VAL A 237 12.87 11.40 7.67
C VAL A 237 13.83 10.63 6.78
N MET A 238 14.94 11.25 6.36
CA MET A 238 15.88 10.60 5.44
C MET A 238 16.57 9.37 6.04
N ASP A 239 16.88 9.42 7.33
CA ASP A 239 17.48 8.27 8.04
C ASP A 239 16.50 7.10 8.12
N ARG A 240 15.20 7.37 8.35
CA ARG A 240 14.18 6.32 8.32
C ARG A 240 13.93 5.79 6.91
N MET A 241 13.99 6.65 5.89
CA MET A 241 13.86 6.23 4.50
C MET A 241 15.00 5.31 4.08
N GLN A 242 16.24 5.59 4.49
CA GLN A 242 17.38 4.70 4.26
C GLN A 242 17.20 3.34 4.93
N ALA A 243 16.71 3.32 6.17
CA ALA A 243 16.41 2.08 6.89
C ALA A 243 15.32 1.27 6.17
N LEU A 244 14.25 1.92 5.71
CA LEU A 244 13.17 1.29 4.94
C LEU A 244 13.70 0.71 3.61
N SER A 245 14.48 1.48 2.84
CA SER A 245 15.10 1.03 1.59
C SER A 245 15.99 -0.19 1.81
N LEU A 246 16.78 -0.19 2.88
CA LEU A 246 17.64 -1.32 3.24
C LEU A 246 16.81 -2.55 3.65
N PHE A 247 15.76 -2.36 4.45
CA PHE A 247 14.82 -3.44 4.80
C PHE A 247 14.19 -4.06 3.55
N ILE A 248 13.72 -3.24 2.61
CA ILE A 248 13.16 -3.71 1.33
C ILE A 248 14.19 -4.51 0.55
N LYS A 249 15.41 -3.97 0.39
CA LYS A 249 16.51 -4.62 -0.31
C LYS A 249 16.83 -5.99 0.29
N ILE A 250 17.00 -6.08 1.60
CA ILE A 250 17.33 -7.34 2.29
C ILE A 250 16.26 -8.40 2.02
N ASN A 251 14.98 -8.06 2.18
CA ASN A 251 13.91 -9.03 1.97
C ASN A 251 13.82 -9.50 0.52
N LEU A 252 13.97 -8.59 -0.45
CA LEU A 252 14.04 -8.97 -1.87
C LEU A 252 15.23 -9.90 -2.16
N GLU A 253 16.42 -9.62 -1.61
CA GLU A 253 17.58 -10.51 -1.74
C GLU A 253 17.33 -11.89 -1.12
N LEU A 254 16.60 -11.98 -0.01
CA LEU A 254 16.21 -13.25 0.62
C LEU A 254 15.27 -14.05 -0.28
N PHE A 255 14.32 -13.40 -0.94
CA PHE A 255 13.48 -14.05 -1.97
C PHE A 255 14.30 -14.56 -3.15
N GLN A 256 15.21 -13.74 -3.70
CA GLN A 256 16.10 -14.13 -4.80
C GLN A 256 16.95 -15.35 -4.45
N ARG A 257 17.40 -15.45 -3.19
CA ARG A 257 18.19 -16.56 -2.67
C ARG A 257 17.35 -17.77 -2.22
N HIS A 258 16.04 -17.75 -2.45
CA HIS A 258 15.11 -18.81 -2.02
C HIS A 258 15.19 -19.08 -0.51
N LYS A 259 15.36 -18.01 0.29
CA LYS A 259 15.37 -18.05 1.76
C LYS A 259 14.46 -16.95 2.35
N PRO A 260 13.21 -16.81 1.87
CA PRO A 260 12.33 -15.77 2.38
C PRO A 260 12.03 -16.01 3.87
N VAL A 261 11.99 -14.93 4.63
CA VAL A 261 11.62 -14.98 6.07
C VAL A 261 10.27 -14.32 6.36
N LEU A 262 9.67 -13.69 5.36
CA LEU A 262 8.35 -13.07 5.41
C LEU A 262 7.55 -13.55 4.20
N ALA A 263 6.24 -13.71 4.38
CA ALA A 263 5.34 -13.85 3.24
C ALA A 263 5.30 -12.52 2.45
N PRO A 264 5.17 -12.52 1.11
CA PRO A 264 5.12 -11.28 0.34
C PRO A 264 4.03 -10.30 0.74
N ILE A 265 2.82 -10.76 1.08
CA ILE A 265 1.73 -9.88 1.55
C ILE A 265 2.11 -9.22 2.87
N GLU A 266 2.70 -9.98 3.79
CA GLU A 266 3.23 -9.48 5.06
C GLU A 266 4.34 -8.45 4.85
N PHE A 267 5.30 -8.75 3.98
CA PHE A 267 6.37 -7.85 3.59
C PHE A 267 5.82 -6.53 3.01
N ALA A 268 4.90 -6.61 2.04
CA ALA A 268 4.31 -5.44 1.40
C ALA A 268 3.48 -4.60 2.39
N ALA A 269 2.68 -5.25 3.24
CA ALA A 269 1.87 -4.58 4.26
C ALA A 269 2.74 -3.82 5.27
N PHE A 270 3.87 -4.40 5.69
CA PHE A 270 4.78 -3.74 6.62
C PHE A 270 5.47 -2.53 5.98
N VAL A 271 5.96 -2.67 4.74
CA VAL A 271 6.57 -1.55 3.99
C VAL A 271 5.60 -0.39 3.83
N GLN A 272 4.35 -0.66 3.46
CA GLN A 272 3.31 0.36 3.34
C GLN A 272 3.12 1.11 4.66
N LYS A 273 2.89 0.38 5.75
CA LYS A 273 2.62 0.95 7.07
C LYS A 273 3.82 1.74 7.60
N TRP A 274 5.03 1.25 7.36
CA TRP A 274 6.25 1.96 7.76
C TRP A 274 6.43 3.26 6.99
N LEU A 275 6.18 3.27 5.67
CA LEU A 275 6.24 4.52 4.89
C LEU A 275 5.21 5.55 5.39
N ILE A 276 4.02 5.09 5.77
CA ILE A 276 3.00 5.94 6.40
C ILE A 276 3.48 6.55 7.71
N PHE A 277 4.14 5.76 8.56
CA PHE A 277 4.70 6.25 9.82
C PHE A 277 5.83 7.27 9.64
N ILE A 278 6.67 7.08 8.63
CA ILE A 278 7.72 8.06 8.27
C ILE A 278 7.08 9.35 7.76
N HIS A 279 5.97 9.22 7.03
CA HIS A 279 5.26 10.34 6.39
C HIS A 279 6.21 11.27 5.62
N PRO A 280 7.03 10.75 4.68
CA PRO A 280 8.20 11.45 4.18
C PRO A 280 7.90 12.68 3.31
N PHE A 281 6.72 12.77 2.69
CA PHE A 281 6.36 13.82 1.75
C PHE A 281 5.42 14.85 2.39
N SER A 282 5.34 16.04 1.80
CA SER A 282 4.35 17.05 2.18
C SER A 282 2.92 16.66 1.79
N ASP A 283 2.74 15.92 0.69
CA ASP A 283 1.47 15.31 0.29
C ASP A 283 1.69 13.93 -0.36
N GLY A 284 0.64 13.13 -0.39
CA GLY A 284 0.58 11.87 -1.12
C GLY A 284 1.15 10.67 -0.40
N ASN A 285 1.53 10.77 0.88
CA ASN A 285 2.06 9.65 1.67
C ASN A 285 1.16 8.40 1.61
N GLY A 286 -0.16 8.58 1.76
CA GLY A 286 -1.16 7.52 1.59
C GLY A 286 -1.10 6.85 0.21
N ARG A 287 -1.05 7.65 -0.85
CA ARG A 287 -1.05 7.18 -2.24
C ARG A 287 0.27 6.49 -2.61
N THR A 288 1.40 7.09 -2.22
CA THR A 288 2.74 6.54 -2.49
C THR A 288 2.98 5.24 -1.74
N SER A 289 2.59 5.14 -0.46
CA SER A 289 2.76 3.90 0.30
C SER A 289 1.98 2.74 -0.30
N ARG A 290 0.75 2.96 -0.75
CA ARG A 290 -0.08 1.97 -1.46
C ARG A 290 0.53 1.59 -2.81
N ALA A 291 1.07 2.56 -3.55
CA ALA A 291 1.77 2.26 -4.80
C ALA A 291 3.04 1.42 -4.60
N VAL A 292 3.79 1.67 -3.51
CA VAL A 292 4.95 0.82 -3.13
C VAL A 292 4.48 -0.57 -2.71
N GLN A 293 3.37 -0.68 -1.97
CA GLN A 293 2.75 -1.96 -1.63
C GLN A 293 2.39 -2.77 -2.89
N ASP A 294 1.68 -2.13 -3.83
CA ASP A 294 1.30 -2.73 -5.10
C ASP A 294 2.52 -3.11 -5.93
N LEU A 295 3.56 -2.28 -5.95
CA LEU A 295 4.81 -2.60 -6.63
C LEU A 295 5.43 -3.87 -6.03
N ILE A 296 5.50 -4.02 -4.71
CA ILE A 296 5.99 -5.27 -4.10
C ILE A 296 5.10 -6.45 -4.50
N LEU A 297 3.78 -6.36 -4.33
CA LEU A 297 2.84 -7.45 -4.59
C LEU A 297 2.88 -7.94 -6.05
N THR A 298 2.93 -7.01 -7.01
CA THR A 298 3.02 -7.36 -8.45
C THR A 298 4.28 -8.14 -8.79
N ASN A 299 5.40 -7.90 -8.09
CA ASN A 299 6.63 -8.67 -8.30
C ASN A 299 6.54 -10.13 -7.85
N PHE A 300 5.51 -10.46 -7.07
CA PHE A 300 5.16 -11.83 -6.71
C PHE A 300 3.88 -12.30 -7.40
N ASN A 301 3.47 -11.64 -8.50
CA ASN A 301 2.22 -11.92 -9.22
C ASN A 301 0.96 -11.94 -8.32
N LEU A 302 0.98 -11.27 -7.18
CA LEU A 302 -0.12 -11.18 -6.23
C LEU A 302 -1.08 -10.03 -6.59
N PRO A 303 -2.32 -10.02 -6.06
CA PRO A 303 -3.27 -8.95 -6.36
C PRO A 303 -2.81 -7.65 -5.72
N PHE A 304 -3.25 -6.51 -6.27
CA PHE A 304 -3.12 -5.22 -5.59
C PHE A 304 -3.82 -5.27 -4.23
N ALA A 305 -3.33 -4.49 -3.28
CA ALA A 305 -4.04 -4.34 -2.01
C ALA A 305 -5.33 -3.52 -2.24
N PRO A 306 -6.49 -3.95 -1.73
CA PRO A 306 -7.73 -3.17 -1.78
C PRO A 306 -7.64 -2.03 -0.76
N ALA A 307 -6.73 -1.08 -0.99
CA ALA A 307 -6.35 -0.08 -0.01
C ALA A 307 -7.53 0.81 0.42
N GLY A 308 -8.56 0.93 -0.41
CA GLY A 308 -9.86 1.52 -0.11
C GLY A 308 -10.54 0.93 1.14
N ASP A 309 -10.26 -0.33 1.44
CA ASP A 309 -10.71 -1.05 2.65
C ASP A 309 -9.72 -0.94 3.83
N LEU A 310 -8.57 -0.29 3.63
CA LEU A 310 -7.42 -0.26 4.55
C LEU A 310 -7.07 1.18 4.99
N GLN A 311 -8.06 2.08 5.10
CA GLN A 311 -7.82 3.51 5.37
C GLN A 311 -7.33 3.83 6.79
N ASP A 312 -7.59 2.97 7.80
CA ASP A 312 -7.18 3.19 9.20
C ASP A 312 -5.75 2.69 9.47
N ASP A 313 -4.84 2.88 8.52
CA ASP A 313 -3.52 2.24 8.50
C ASP A 313 -2.60 2.72 9.63
N VAL A 314 -2.56 4.02 9.95
CA VAL A 314 -1.66 4.58 10.99
C VAL A 314 -1.95 3.96 12.36
N LEU A 315 -3.21 3.98 12.81
CA LEU A 315 -3.60 3.67 14.19
C LEU A 315 -3.94 2.20 14.44
N THR A 316 -4.02 1.38 13.38
CA THR A 316 -4.25 -0.06 13.53
C THR A 316 -2.94 -0.76 13.91
N SER A 317 -2.96 -1.74 14.82
CA SER A 317 -1.77 -2.56 15.09
C SER A 317 -1.31 -3.28 13.80
N PHE A 318 -0.02 -3.58 13.67
CA PHE A 318 0.48 -4.24 12.46
C PHE A 318 -0.20 -5.59 12.21
N GLU A 319 -0.39 -6.42 13.24
CA GLU A 319 -1.01 -7.73 13.10
C GLU A 319 -2.48 -7.62 12.64
N LYS A 320 -3.23 -6.65 13.19
CA LYS A 320 -4.60 -6.35 12.74
C LYS A 320 -4.63 -5.82 11.30
N TYR A 321 -3.66 -4.98 10.92
CA TYR A 321 -3.54 -4.44 9.57
C TYR A 321 -3.23 -5.54 8.56
N LEU A 322 -2.33 -6.46 8.90
CA LEU A 322 -1.97 -7.62 8.09
C LEU A 322 -3.18 -8.54 7.87
N GLU A 323 -3.88 -8.94 8.94
CA GLU A 323 -5.07 -9.78 8.83
C GLU A 323 -6.19 -9.10 8.02
N ARG A 324 -6.40 -7.80 8.21
CA ARG A 324 -7.33 -7.03 7.37
C ARG A 324 -6.91 -7.03 5.91
N THR A 325 -5.62 -6.88 5.62
CA THR A 325 -5.08 -6.91 4.26
C THR A 325 -5.42 -8.24 3.58
N TYR A 326 -5.12 -9.37 4.23
CA TYR A 326 -5.48 -10.69 3.70
C TYR A 326 -6.98 -10.86 3.50
N ASN A 327 -7.79 -10.62 4.54
CA ASN A 327 -9.23 -10.83 4.48
C ASN A 327 -9.89 -9.98 3.38
N LYS A 328 -9.40 -8.75 3.18
CA LYS A 328 -9.91 -7.86 2.15
C LYS A 328 -9.44 -8.25 0.75
N MET A 329 -8.21 -8.74 0.59
CA MET A 329 -7.76 -9.33 -0.68
C MET A 329 -8.61 -10.55 -1.06
N GLU A 330 -8.84 -11.47 -0.13
CA GLU A 330 -9.68 -12.66 -0.34
C GLU A 330 -11.12 -12.26 -0.70
N SER A 331 -11.70 -11.29 0.01
CA SER A 331 -13.03 -10.75 -0.29
C SER A 331 -13.10 -10.13 -1.69
N MET A 332 -12.09 -9.34 -2.08
CA MET A 332 -12.00 -8.75 -3.41
C MET A 332 -11.90 -9.85 -4.49
N LEU A 333 -11.08 -10.88 -4.28
CA LEU A 333 -10.96 -12.00 -5.22
C LEU A 333 -12.26 -12.82 -5.32
N ALA A 334 -13.04 -12.94 -4.25
CA ALA A 334 -14.37 -13.54 -4.32
C ALA A 334 -15.31 -12.74 -5.24
N VAL A 335 -15.37 -11.40 -5.05
CA VAL A 335 -16.16 -10.52 -5.94
C VAL A 335 -15.71 -10.64 -7.39
N LEU A 336 -14.40 -10.68 -7.65
CA LEU A 336 -13.87 -10.80 -9.01
C LEU A 336 -14.14 -12.18 -9.65
N SER A 337 -14.14 -13.24 -8.85
CA SER A 337 -14.54 -14.58 -9.29
C SER A 337 -16.02 -14.64 -9.69
N ASP A 338 -16.89 -13.96 -8.93
CA ASP A 338 -18.30 -13.82 -9.26
C ASP A 338 -18.48 -13.01 -10.56
N CYS A 339 -17.76 -11.90 -10.70
CA CYS A 339 -17.74 -11.12 -11.95
C CYS A 339 -17.32 -11.98 -13.14
N ALA A 340 -16.23 -12.75 -13.03
CA ALA A 340 -15.79 -13.65 -14.10
C ALA A 340 -16.87 -14.69 -14.47
N THR A 341 -17.56 -15.25 -13.47
CA THR A 341 -18.65 -16.23 -13.68
C THR A 341 -19.83 -15.63 -14.42
N LEU A 342 -20.23 -14.42 -14.05
CA LEU A 342 -21.38 -13.74 -14.67
C LEU A 342 -21.09 -13.33 -16.11
N ILE A 343 -19.87 -12.87 -16.38
CA ILE A 343 -19.40 -12.54 -17.73
C ILE A 343 -19.37 -13.80 -18.60
N GLU A 344 -18.78 -14.91 -18.12
CA GLU A 344 -18.73 -16.19 -18.86
C GLU A 344 -20.11 -16.73 -19.25
N ARG A 345 -21.12 -16.49 -18.41
CA ARG A 345 -22.51 -16.93 -18.65
C ARG A 345 -23.31 -16.00 -19.57
N ASN A 346 -22.72 -14.91 -20.06
CA ASN A 346 -23.44 -13.80 -20.73
C ASN A 346 -24.59 -13.25 -19.88
N GLN A 347 -24.51 -13.39 -18.55
CA GLN A 347 -25.48 -12.88 -17.59
C GLN A 347 -25.12 -11.46 -17.14
N TYR A 348 -24.04 -10.91 -17.68
CA TYR A 348 -23.60 -9.56 -17.42
C TYR A 348 -24.25 -8.59 -18.40
N GLN A 349 -25.29 -7.88 -17.95
CA GLN A 349 -25.67 -6.61 -18.57
C GLN A 349 -24.91 -5.49 -17.85
N ASN A 350 -24.19 -4.65 -18.60
CA ASN A 350 -23.30 -3.58 -18.10
C ASN A 350 -23.92 -2.63 -17.04
N LYS A 351 -25.24 -2.69 -16.81
CA LYS A 351 -25.99 -1.84 -15.89
C LYS A 351 -26.22 -2.46 -14.50
N ASP A 352 -26.10 -3.79 -14.36
CA ASP A 352 -26.65 -4.46 -13.17
C ASP A 352 -25.61 -4.64 -12.04
N LEU A 353 -24.31 -4.58 -12.35
CA LEU A 353 -23.25 -4.79 -11.36
C LEU A 353 -22.09 -3.80 -11.58
N PRO A 354 -22.18 -2.59 -11.00
CA PRO A 354 -21.14 -1.56 -11.12
C PRO A 354 -19.73 -2.04 -10.77
N GLN A 355 -19.60 -3.00 -9.86
CA GLN A 355 -18.32 -3.59 -9.46
C GLN A 355 -17.64 -4.44 -10.54
N CYS A 356 -18.41 -5.05 -11.44
CA CYS A 356 -17.88 -5.87 -12.53
C CYS A 356 -17.64 -5.06 -13.81
N ARG A 357 -17.90 -3.75 -13.79
CA ARG A 357 -17.74 -2.87 -14.95
C ARG A 357 -16.30 -2.84 -15.42
N VAL A 358 -16.09 -3.07 -16.71
CA VAL A 358 -14.81 -2.82 -17.36
C VAL A 358 -14.70 -1.31 -17.61
N LEU A 359 -13.75 -0.68 -16.94
CA LEU A 359 -13.46 0.74 -17.08
C LEU A 359 -12.68 0.97 -18.36
N ALA A 360 -13.15 1.91 -19.18
CA ALA A 360 -12.44 2.29 -20.40
C ALA A 360 -11.05 2.89 -20.11
N HIS A 361 -10.24 2.95 -21.16
CA HIS A 361 -8.93 3.58 -21.15
C HIS A 361 -9.03 5.10 -21.27
#